data_AF-A0A955CA45-F1
#
_entry.id   AF-A0A955CA45-F1
#
_cell.length_a   1.000
_cell.length_b   1.000
_cell.length_c   1.000
_cell.angle_alpha   90.00
_cell.angle_beta   90.00
_cell.angle_gamma   90.00
#
_symmetry.space_group_name_H-M   'P 1'
#
loop_
_entity.id
_entity.type
_entity.pdbx_description
1 polymer ?
#
loop_
_entity_poly.entity_id
_entity_poly.type
_entity_poly.pdbx_seq_one_letter_code
_entity_poly.pdbx_strand_id
1 'polypeptide(L)'
;MTKKPVKMLSTICLAGMLLLGACSKDSAPKEIPADQKEELKARLAAADAADGDADMVVNKCATCALRMDGKAENELKLEGYTLHFCSAHCKETCAKDPMKVIPKG
;
A
#
# COMPACT_ATOMS: atom_id res chain seq x y z
N MET A 1 -34.42 50.23 -5.87
CA MET A 1 -34.75 50.17 -4.43
C MET A 1 -36.17 49.65 -4.26
N THR A 2 -36.35 48.38 -3.90
CA THR A 2 -37.57 47.86 -3.26
C THR A 2 -37.20 46.58 -2.50
N LYS A 3 -37.16 46.69 -1.17
CA LYS A 3 -36.87 45.63 -0.21
C LYS A 3 -38.08 44.68 -0.14
N LYS A 4 -37.86 43.37 -0.08
CA LYS A 4 -38.86 42.41 0.41
C LYS A 4 -38.23 41.56 1.52
N PRO A 5 -38.80 41.53 2.73
CA PRO A 5 -38.28 40.72 3.84
C PRO A 5 -38.76 39.28 3.71
N VAL A 6 -37.83 38.34 3.56
CA VAL A 6 -38.14 36.91 3.65
C VAL A 6 -38.10 36.53 5.13
N LYS A 7 -39.27 36.17 5.65
CA LYS A 7 -39.52 35.83 7.06
C LYS A 7 -38.85 34.51 7.43
N MET A 8 -38.20 34.51 8.59
CA MET A 8 -38.03 33.34 9.45
C MET A 8 -39.37 32.62 9.63
N LEU A 9 -39.39 31.30 9.50
CA LEU A 9 -39.99 30.34 10.44
C LEU A 9 -39.92 28.92 9.86
N SER A 10 -40.10 27.94 10.74
CA SER A 10 -40.31 26.52 10.47
C SER A 10 -39.02 25.70 10.59
N THR A 11 -38.61 25.38 11.82
CA THR A 11 -39.10 24.23 12.59
C THR A 11 -38.42 22.94 12.16
N ILE A 12 -37.55 22.51 13.08
CA ILE A 12 -36.99 21.18 13.30
C ILE A 12 -37.92 20.06 12.85
N CYS A 13 -37.45 19.24 11.90
CA CYS A 13 -37.83 17.83 11.82
C CYS A 13 -36.56 17.00 12.00
N LEU A 14 -36.33 16.63 13.25
CA LEU A 14 -35.40 15.57 13.65
C LEU A 14 -36.07 14.24 13.27
N ALA A 15 -35.62 13.61 12.18
CA ALA A 15 -35.93 12.22 11.87
C ALA A 15 -34.60 11.52 11.59
N GLY A 16 -34.17 10.73 12.57
CA GLY A 16 -32.89 10.04 12.58
C GLY A 16 -32.76 9.09 11.40
N MET A 17 -31.69 9.34 10.63
CA MET A 17 -31.19 8.43 9.61
C MET A 17 -29.71 8.22 9.96
N LEU A 18 -29.44 7.33 10.91
CA LEU A 18 -28.07 6.92 11.25
C LEU A 18 -27.84 5.51 10.70
N LEU A 19 -27.20 5.55 9.55
CA LEU A 19 -26.71 4.47 8.74
C LEU A 19 -25.70 3.60 9.51
N LEU A 20 -25.87 2.29 9.37
CA LEU A 20 -24.85 1.27 9.15
C LEU A 20 -23.39 1.72 9.36
N GLY A 21 -22.84 1.48 10.55
CA GLY A 21 -21.39 1.46 10.79
C GLY A 21 -20.83 0.05 10.61
N ALA A 22 -20.66 -0.36 9.35
CA ALA A 22 -19.89 -1.54 8.99
C ALA A 22 -18.45 -1.42 9.48
N CYS A 23 -17.82 -2.54 9.83
CA CYS A 23 -16.41 -2.65 10.16
C CYS A 23 -15.52 -2.16 9.00
N SER A 24 -15.23 -0.87 8.94
CA SER A 24 -14.16 -0.34 8.11
C SER A 24 -12.83 -0.75 8.72
N LYS A 25 -12.38 -1.96 8.38
CA LYS A 25 -10.97 -2.35 8.44
C LYS A 25 -10.24 -1.67 7.29
N ASP A 26 -10.29 -0.33 7.28
CA ASP A 26 -9.51 0.54 6.42
C ASP A 26 -8.05 0.33 6.80
N SER A 27 -7.41 -0.62 6.12
CA SER A 27 -5.98 -0.86 6.24
C SER A 27 -5.29 0.17 5.37
N ALA A 28 -5.14 1.39 5.91
CA ALA A 28 -4.24 2.37 5.35
C ALA A 28 -2.86 1.72 5.10
N PRO A 29 -2.13 2.12 4.03
CA PRO A 29 -0.77 1.68 3.82
C PRO A 29 0.02 1.90 5.11
N LYS A 30 0.60 0.83 5.64
CA LYS A 30 1.30 0.87 6.92
C LYS A 30 2.60 1.66 6.69
N GLU A 31 2.69 2.87 7.23
CA GLU A 31 3.95 3.59 7.23
C GLU A 31 5.01 2.72 7.92
N ILE A 32 6.16 2.58 7.28
CA ILE A 32 7.24 1.74 7.76
C ILE A 32 8.07 2.57 8.75
N PRO A 33 8.14 2.17 10.03
CA PRO A 33 8.97 2.84 11.03
C PRO A 33 10.44 2.89 10.62
N ALA A 34 11.18 3.93 11.02
CA ALA A 34 12.56 4.14 10.59
C ALA A 34 13.50 2.97 10.95
N ASP A 35 13.29 2.33 12.11
CA ASP A 35 14.01 1.12 12.55
C ASP A 35 13.74 -0.08 11.62
N GLN A 36 12.52 -0.19 11.09
CA GLN A 36 12.16 -1.24 10.14
C GLN A 36 12.63 -0.93 8.72
N LYS A 37 12.84 0.34 8.36
CA LYS A 37 13.36 0.70 7.03
C LYS A 37 14.77 0.17 6.80
N GLU A 38 15.64 0.23 7.81
CA GLU A 38 16.99 -0.30 7.68
C GLU A 38 16.98 -1.84 7.55
N GLU A 39 16.11 -2.53 8.30
CA GLU A 39 15.92 -3.98 8.12
C GLU A 39 15.33 -4.29 6.73
N LEU A 40 14.35 -3.52 6.27
CA LEU A 40 13.76 -3.68 4.95
C LEU A 40 14.79 -3.53 3.84
N LYS A 41 15.66 -2.51 3.91
CA LYS A 41 16.76 -2.31 2.96
C LYS A 41 17.71 -3.51 2.95
N ALA A 42 18.04 -4.07 4.11
CA ALA A 42 18.87 -5.28 4.17
C ALA A 42 18.21 -6.48 3.48
N ARG A 43 16.88 -6.64 3.64
CA ARG A 43 16.13 -7.69 2.94
C ARG A 43 16.03 -7.45 1.44
N LEU A 44 15.87 -6.20 1.01
CA LEU A 44 15.89 -5.82 -0.40
C LEU A 44 17.25 -6.10 -1.04
N ALA A 45 18.34 -5.73 -0.36
CA ALA A 45 19.71 -6.05 -0.80
C ALA A 45 19.95 -7.57 -0.92
N ALA A 46 19.40 -8.37 0.02
CA ALA A 46 19.48 -9.82 -0.07
C ALA A 46 18.66 -10.39 -1.24
N ALA A 47 17.49 -9.81 -1.53
CA ALA A 47 16.66 -10.22 -2.66
C ALA A 47 17.33 -9.88 -4.00
N ASP A 48 17.94 -8.70 -4.12
CA ASP A 48 18.75 -8.23 -5.24
C ASP A 48 19.92 -9.19 -5.51
N ALA A 49 20.75 -9.43 -4.50
CA ALA A 49 21.87 -10.37 -4.61
C ALA A 49 21.45 -11.82 -4.96
N ALA A 50 20.24 -12.25 -4.55
CA ALA A 50 19.72 -13.58 -4.85
C ALA A 50 19.14 -13.70 -6.27
N ASP A 51 18.88 -12.58 -6.93
CA ASP A 51 18.32 -12.50 -8.27
C ASP A 51 19.41 -12.74 -9.36
N GLY A 52 20.66 -12.42 -9.03
CA GLY A 52 21.83 -12.60 -9.88
C GLY A 52 22.58 -11.29 -10.16
N ASP A 53 21.89 -10.16 -10.05
CA ASP A 53 22.41 -8.82 -10.32
C ASP A 53 22.26 -7.93 -9.08
N ALA A 54 23.34 -7.27 -8.66
CA ALA A 54 23.34 -6.36 -7.51
C ALA A 54 23.19 -4.91 -7.99
N ASP A 55 22.08 -4.60 -8.65
CA ASP A 55 21.83 -3.35 -9.37
C ASP A 55 20.62 -2.55 -8.85
N MET A 56 20.07 -2.95 -7.69
CA MET A 56 18.84 -2.41 -7.10
C MET A 56 17.57 -2.70 -7.93
N VAL A 57 17.62 -3.69 -8.83
CA VAL A 57 16.48 -4.17 -9.61
C VAL A 57 16.26 -5.65 -9.30
N VAL A 58 15.21 -5.95 -8.54
CA VAL A 58 14.85 -7.32 -8.20
C VAL A 58 13.86 -7.88 -9.22
N ASN A 59 14.34 -8.72 -10.11
CA ASN A 59 13.57 -9.39 -11.15
C ASN A 59 12.87 -10.66 -10.66
N LYS A 60 13.35 -11.27 -9.57
CA LYS A 60 12.68 -12.41 -8.94
C LYS A 60 11.63 -11.94 -7.95
N CYS A 61 10.42 -12.44 -8.07
CA CYS A 61 9.30 -12.04 -7.22
C CYS A 61 9.61 -12.28 -5.74
N ALA A 62 9.77 -11.20 -4.97
CA ALA A 62 10.14 -11.24 -3.56
C ALA A 62 8.99 -11.60 -2.60
N THR A 63 7.75 -11.72 -3.10
CA THR A 63 6.55 -12.00 -2.28
C THR A 63 6.16 -13.47 -2.29
N CYS A 64 6.35 -14.18 -3.40
CA CYS A 64 5.91 -15.57 -3.50
C CYS A 64 7.04 -16.53 -3.10
N ALA A 65 6.69 -17.64 -2.46
CA ALA A 65 7.67 -18.66 -2.07
C ALA A 65 8.37 -19.34 -3.26
N LEU A 66 7.83 -19.18 -4.47
CA LEU A 66 8.33 -19.80 -5.69
C LEU A 66 9.42 -18.98 -6.39
N ARG A 67 9.65 -17.71 -5.97
CA ARG A 67 10.62 -16.79 -6.60
C ARG A 67 10.51 -16.74 -8.14
N MET A 68 9.28 -16.75 -8.63
CA MET A 68 9.00 -16.70 -10.07
C MET A 68 9.51 -15.39 -10.69
N ASP A 69 9.75 -15.40 -12.00
CA ASP A 69 10.11 -14.19 -12.74
C ASP A 69 9.03 -13.11 -12.61
N GLY A 70 9.51 -11.91 -12.32
CA GLY A 70 8.73 -10.69 -12.30
C GLY A 70 8.39 -10.21 -13.70
N LYS A 71 7.39 -9.33 -13.76
CA LYS A 71 7.01 -8.64 -15.00
C LYS A 71 7.14 -7.14 -14.81
N ALA A 72 7.64 -6.43 -15.82
CA ALA A 72 7.75 -4.98 -15.81
C ALA A 72 6.39 -4.28 -15.55
N GLU A 73 5.29 -4.87 -16.02
CA GLU A 73 3.92 -4.40 -15.77
C GLU A 73 3.53 -4.39 -14.27
N ASN A 74 4.19 -5.22 -13.46
CA ASN A 74 3.96 -5.33 -12.02
C ASN A 74 5.15 -4.74 -11.22
N GLU A 75 5.62 -3.56 -11.61
CA GLU A 75 6.69 -2.85 -10.91
C GLU A 75 6.20 -2.18 -9.61
N LEU A 76 7.01 -2.23 -8.55
CA LEU A 76 6.92 -1.39 -7.36
C LEU A 76 8.27 -0.77 -7.03
N LYS A 77 8.28 0.52 -6.72
CA LYS A 77 9.46 1.19 -6.16
C LYS A 77 9.37 1.22 -4.64
N LEU A 78 10.40 0.74 -3.97
CA LEU A 78 10.43 0.63 -2.51
C LEU A 78 11.83 0.88 -1.96
N GLU A 79 11.99 1.90 -1.11
CA GLU A 79 13.28 2.23 -0.45
C GLU A 79 14.48 2.32 -1.42
N GLY A 80 14.26 2.80 -2.65
CA GLY A 80 15.29 2.96 -3.69
C GLY A 80 15.42 1.77 -4.65
N TYR A 81 14.78 0.65 -4.36
CA TYR A 81 14.76 -0.54 -5.22
C TYR A 81 13.60 -0.51 -6.21
N THR A 82 13.82 -1.13 -7.36
CA THR A 82 12.78 -1.47 -8.34
C THR A 82 12.47 -2.96 -8.23
N LEU A 83 11.23 -3.31 -7.91
CA LEU A 83 10.81 -4.70 -7.71
C LEU A 83 9.85 -5.11 -8.81
N HIS A 84 10.13 -6.22 -9.50
CA HIS A 84 9.23 -6.82 -10.48
C HIS A 84 8.52 -8.03 -9.88
N PHE A 85 7.18 -7.99 -9.86
CA PHE A 85 6.37 -9.08 -9.31
C PHE A 85 5.78 -9.98 -10.41
N CYS A 86 5.63 -11.26 -10.09
CA CYS A 86 5.07 -12.24 -11.03
C CYS A 86 3.57 -11.97 -11.34
N SER A 87 2.87 -11.27 -10.45
CA SER A 87 1.46 -10.89 -10.61
C SER A 87 1.13 -9.59 -9.88
N ALA A 88 0.05 -8.92 -10.29
CA ALA A 88 -0.48 -7.74 -9.61
C ALA A 88 -0.78 -8.02 -8.13
N HIS A 89 -1.30 -9.20 -7.82
CA HIS A 89 -1.58 -9.61 -6.44
C HIS A 89 -0.33 -9.63 -5.55
N CYS A 90 0.81 -10.11 -6.08
CA CYS A 90 2.08 -10.09 -5.33
C CYS A 90 2.55 -8.65 -5.09
N LYS A 91 2.49 -7.80 -6.13
CA LYS A 91 2.80 -6.36 -6.01
C LYS A 91 1.98 -5.69 -4.92
N GLU A 92 0.66 -5.85 -4.96
CA GLU A 92 -0.28 -5.23 -4.01
C GLU A 92 -0.05 -5.73 -2.58
N THR A 93 0.25 -7.01 -2.41
CA THR A 93 0.55 -7.57 -1.08
C THR A 93 1.84 -6.98 -0.52
N CYS A 94 2.87 -6.84 -1.35
CA CYS A 94 4.11 -6.18 -0.97
C CYS A 94 3.91 -4.69 -0.65
N ALA A 95 3.11 -3.98 -1.44
CA ALA A 95 2.84 -2.56 -1.19
C ALA A 95 2.10 -2.30 0.13
N LYS A 96 1.31 -3.26 0.60
CA LYS A 96 0.57 -3.16 1.88
C LYS A 96 1.45 -3.39 3.10
N ASP A 97 2.30 -4.42 3.06
CA ASP A 97 3.16 -4.80 4.18
C ASP A 97 4.42 -5.53 3.67
N PRO A 98 5.43 -4.77 3.19
CA PRO A 98 6.63 -5.37 2.61
C PRO A 98 7.45 -6.12 3.66
N MET A 99 7.43 -5.66 4.92
CA MET A 99 8.10 -6.33 6.04
C MET A 99 7.52 -7.71 6.34
N LYS A 100 6.27 -7.96 5.98
CA LYS A 100 5.64 -9.27 6.14
C LYS A 100 5.99 -10.23 5.00
N VAL A 101 6.14 -9.74 3.78
CA VAL A 101 6.25 -10.62 2.60
C VAL A 101 7.67 -10.78 2.07
N ILE A 102 8.52 -9.78 2.23
CA ILE A 102 9.92 -9.88 1.79
C ILE A 102 10.66 -10.69 2.87
N PRO A 103 11.15 -11.91 2.54
CA PRO A 103 11.80 -12.77 3.51
C PRO A 103 13.11 -12.15 4.01
N LYS A 104 13.54 -12.59 5.20
CA LYS A 104 14.92 -12.38 5.63
C LYS A 104 15.81 -13.27 4.75
N GLY A 105 16.87 -12.69 4.19
CA GLY A 105 17.80 -13.34 3.26
C GLY A 105 18.35 -14.66 3.76
#